data_AF-L0A1P5-F1
#
_entry.id   AF-L0A1P5-F1
#
_cell.length_a   1.000
_cell.length_b   1.000
_cell.length_c   1.000
_cell.angle_alpha   90.00
_cell.angle_beta   90.00
_cell.angle_gamma   90.00
#
_symmetry.space_group_name_H-M   'P 1'
#
loop_
_entity.id
_entity.type
_entity.pdbx_description
1 polymer ?
#
loop_
_entity_poly.entity_id
_entity_poly.type
_entity_poly.pdbx_seq_one_letter_code
_entity_poly.pdbx_strand_id
1 'polypeptide(L)'
;MTKASKKSDAPRTREAPTPREDALRGFDALMATAGVESTIVKHAASGADSQTLNDELTRSLQLAHDRWGLGLLHLRHEARLDRGEDTDVILLVDGREVARLSQGAAAISATYETMRAQNADDLSDWGVLPEGHRVTLKAGNNQMRVLVEDARDFETHWSSERGGAFVRTWRQGETLAVEVHRPASPGTALADAAWDAIMSIKDRNFQRELMERSNSVGMLGALLGARHKDAGRALERLPEAHFAVRSTVVRMTGGAQREFDQWRSMVREGLDQLDELQKTTTRHLTEILRHGLK
;
A
#
# COMPACT_ATOMS: atom_id res chain seq x y z
N MET A 1 -17.97 -63.43 -21.47
CA MET A 1 -17.50 -62.75 -20.23
C MET A 1 -16.16 -62.09 -20.51
N THR A 2 -16.16 -60.79 -20.76
CA THR A 2 -14.94 -59.99 -20.99
C THR A 2 -14.95 -58.85 -19.97
N LYS A 3 -13.98 -58.89 -19.04
CA LYS A 3 -13.84 -57.90 -17.96
C LYS A 3 -13.26 -56.60 -18.50
N ALA A 4 -13.97 -55.50 -18.26
CA ALA A 4 -13.48 -54.15 -18.49
C ALA A 4 -12.44 -53.78 -17.42
N SER A 5 -11.25 -53.33 -17.86
CA SER A 5 -10.23 -52.73 -17.00
C SER A 5 -10.61 -51.28 -16.69
N LYS A 6 -10.95 -51.00 -15.43
CA LYS A 6 -11.09 -49.63 -14.91
C LYS A 6 -9.70 -49.01 -14.79
N LYS A 7 -9.44 -47.97 -15.58
CA LYS A 7 -8.29 -47.08 -15.44
C LYS A 7 -8.50 -46.24 -14.17
N SER A 8 -7.65 -46.47 -13.17
CA SER A 8 -7.63 -45.71 -11.92
C SER A 8 -7.03 -44.34 -12.19
N ASP A 9 -7.86 -43.31 -12.18
CA ASP A 9 -7.44 -41.91 -12.17
C ASP A 9 -7.01 -41.55 -10.74
N ALA A 10 -5.70 -41.57 -10.49
CA ALA A 10 -5.15 -41.13 -9.21
C ALA A 10 -5.14 -39.59 -9.18
N PRO A 11 -5.60 -38.95 -8.10
CA PRO A 11 -5.63 -37.49 -8.00
C PRO A 11 -4.20 -36.96 -7.96
N ARG A 12 -3.89 -36.00 -8.85
CA ARG A 12 -2.64 -35.22 -8.80
C ARG A 12 -2.57 -34.49 -7.45
N THR A 13 -1.71 -34.96 -6.57
CA THR A 13 -1.30 -34.24 -5.36
C THR A 13 -0.75 -32.88 -5.80
N ARG A 14 -1.37 -31.77 -5.38
CA ARG A 14 -0.76 -30.44 -5.53
C ARG A 14 0.54 -30.46 -4.74
N GLU A 15 1.67 -30.35 -5.43
CA GLU A 15 2.97 -30.12 -4.77
C GLU A 15 2.87 -28.88 -3.89
N ALA A 16 3.45 -28.96 -2.69
CA ALA A 16 3.53 -27.82 -1.80
C ALA A 16 4.37 -26.72 -2.47
N PRO A 17 3.98 -25.44 -2.34
CA PRO A 17 4.75 -24.34 -2.91
C PRO A 17 6.19 -24.35 -2.38
N THR A 18 7.12 -23.96 -3.23
CA THR A 18 8.54 -23.85 -2.83
C THR A 18 8.73 -22.64 -1.90
N PRO A 19 9.76 -22.62 -1.02
CA PRO A 19 10.03 -21.46 -0.14
C PRO A 19 10.10 -20.12 -0.89
N ARG A 20 10.69 -20.14 -2.09
CA ARG A 20 10.74 -18.99 -3.00
C ARG A 20 9.34 -18.55 -3.47
N GLU A 21 8.47 -19.48 -3.83
CA GLU A 21 7.10 -19.15 -4.24
C GLU A 21 6.28 -18.56 -3.08
N ASP A 22 6.48 -19.05 -1.86
CA ASP A 22 5.82 -18.52 -0.67
C ASP A 22 6.28 -17.09 -0.35
N ALA A 23 7.59 -16.81 -0.44
CA ALA A 23 8.12 -15.46 -0.29
C ALA A 23 7.55 -14.51 -1.36
N LEU A 24 7.50 -14.92 -2.62
CA LEU A 24 6.95 -14.08 -3.70
C LEU A 24 5.44 -13.82 -3.52
N ARG A 25 4.68 -14.81 -3.05
CA ARG A 25 3.25 -14.62 -2.73
C ARG A 25 3.04 -13.70 -1.53
N GLY A 26 3.88 -13.81 -0.51
CA GLY A 26 3.85 -12.90 0.64
C GLY A 26 4.15 -11.45 0.21
N PHE A 27 5.06 -11.27 -0.74
CA PHE A 27 5.34 -9.96 -1.32
C PHE A 27 4.13 -9.43 -2.11
N ASP A 28 3.50 -10.26 -2.94
CA ASP A 28 2.25 -9.90 -3.65
C ASP A 28 1.15 -9.47 -2.67
N ALA A 29 0.97 -10.20 -1.57
CA ALA A 29 0.01 -9.85 -0.54
C ALA A 29 0.35 -8.51 0.15
N LEU A 30 1.62 -8.24 0.42
CA LEU A 30 2.06 -6.95 0.95
C LEU A 30 1.77 -5.81 -0.04
N MET A 31 2.07 -5.99 -1.33
CA MET A 31 1.82 -5.01 -2.39
C MET A 31 0.33 -4.75 -2.63
N ALA A 32 -0.52 -5.76 -2.45
CA ALA A 32 -1.97 -5.63 -2.57
C ALA A 32 -2.55 -4.60 -1.59
N THR A 33 -1.94 -4.40 -0.41
CA THR A 33 -2.37 -3.37 0.55
C THR A 33 -2.26 -1.94 0.01
N ALA A 34 -1.41 -1.73 -0.99
CA ALA A 34 -1.24 -0.47 -1.71
C ALA A 34 -2.02 -0.45 -3.04
N GLY A 35 -2.82 -1.47 -3.35
CA GLY A 35 -3.46 -1.63 -4.66
C GLY A 35 -2.46 -1.83 -5.81
N VAL A 36 -1.28 -2.39 -5.52
CA VAL A 36 -0.25 -2.69 -6.53
C VAL A 36 -0.45 -4.12 -7.01
N GLU A 37 -0.77 -4.29 -8.30
CA GLU A 37 -0.86 -5.60 -8.94
C GLU A 37 0.54 -6.12 -9.28
N SER A 38 1.22 -6.70 -8.29
CA SER A 38 2.53 -7.31 -8.52
C SER A 38 2.43 -8.53 -9.44
N THR A 39 3.32 -8.60 -10.43
CA THR A 39 3.43 -9.70 -11.39
C THR A 39 4.61 -10.63 -11.08
N ILE A 40 5.24 -10.49 -9.91
CA ILE A 40 6.53 -11.12 -9.62
C ILE A 40 6.48 -12.65 -9.67
N VAL A 41 5.40 -13.28 -9.20
CA VAL A 41 5.20 -14.73 -9.28
C VAL A 41 5.16 -15.20 -10.74
N LYS A 42 4.50 -14.44 -11.62
CA LYS A 42 4.42 -14.75 -13.07
C LYS A 42 5.79 -14.60 -13.73
N HIS A 43 6.56 -13.58 -13.37
CA HIS A 43 7.92 -13.39 -13.89
C HIS A 43 8.86 -14.51 -13.44
N ALA A 44 8.78 -14.92 -12.16
CA ALA A 44 9.58 -16.02 -11.65
C ALA A 44 9.23 -17.35 -12.34
N ALA A 45 7.94 -17.64 -12.51
CA ALA A 45 7.49 -18.83 -13.24
C ALA A 45 7.90 -18.84 -14.73
N SER A 46 8.10 -17.66 -15.32
CA SER A 46 8.55 -17.51 -16.71
C SER A 46 10.07 -17.61 -16.86
N GLY A 47 10.82 -17.85 -15.77
CA GLY A 47 12.27 -18.00 -15.81
C GLY A 47 13.06 -16.68 -15.91
N ALA A 48 12.47 -15.56 -15.47
CA ALA A 48 13.19 -14.28 -15.40
C ALA A 48 14.43 -14.38 -14.51
N ASP A 49 15.50 -13.69 -14.90
CA ASP A 49 16.73 -13.65 -14.11
C ASP A 49 16.56 -12.86 -12.80
N SER A 50 17.49 -13.06 -11.86
CA SER A 50 17.44 -12.43 -10.53
C SER A 50 17.47 -10.91 -10.58
N GLN A 51 18.14 -10.31 -11.58
CA GLN A 51 18.23 -8.86 -11.70
C GLN A 51 16.87 -8.28 -12.07
N THR A 52 16.23 -8.87 -13.08
CA THR A 52 14.88 -8.51 -13.54
C THR A 52 13.86 -8.63 -12.41
N LEU A 53 13.95 -9.70 -11.61
CA LEU A 53 13.07 -9.88 -10.45
C LEU A 53 13.33 -8.81 -9.37
N ASN A 54 14.58 -8.50 -9.05
CA ASN A 54 14.91 -7.47 -8.07
C ASN A 54 14.48 -6.07 -8.52
N ASP A 55 14.61 -5.76 -9.82
CA ASP A 55 14.15 -4.50 -10.39
C ASP A 55 12.62 -4.39 -10.31
N GLU A 56 11.89 -5.47 -10.57
CA GLU A 56 10.42 -5.51 -10.43
C GLU A 56 9.96 -5.40 -8.96
N LEU A 57 10.61 -6.13 -8.06
CA LEU A 57 10.38 -6.03 -6.61
C LEU A 57 10.59 -4.59 -6.14
N THR A 58 11.68 -3.95 -6.58
CA THR A 58 12.02 -2.58 -6.21
C THR A 58 10.99 -1.58 -6.74
N ARG A 59 10.58 -1.69 -8.01
CA ARG A 59 9.54 -0.83 -8.59
C ARG A 59 8.20 -0.97 -7.86
N SER A 60 7.78 -2.20 -7.57
CA SER A 60 6.56 -2.47 -6.81
C SER A 60 6.62 -1.88 -5.40
N LEU A 61 7.74 -2.07 -4.69
CA LEU A 61 7.94 -1.52 -3.35
C LEU A 61 7.91 0.02 -3.32
N GLN A 62 8.56 0.67 -4.29
CA GLN A 62 8.57 2.13 -4.38
C GLN A 62 7.16 2.68 -4.63
N LEU A 63 6.39 2.05 -5.54
CA LEU A 63 4.99 2.42 -5.77
C LEU A 63 4.12 2.17 -4.54
N ALA A 64 4.39 1.10 -3.76
CA ALA A 64 3.69 0.86 -2.51
C ALA A 64 3.99 1.96 -1.47
N HIS A 65 5.25 2.40 -1.33
CA HIS A 65 5.61 3.50 -0.44
C HIS A 65 4.98 4.83 -0.81
N ASP A 66 4.83 5.12 -2.11
CA ASP A 66 4.09 6.28 -2.60
C ASP A 66 2.64 6.28 -2.11
N ARG A 67 2.04 5.09 -1.95
CA ARG A 67 0.62 4.92 -1.61
C ARG A 67 0.36 4.73 -0.12
N TRP A 68 1.28 4.06 0.59
CA TRP A 68 1.26 3.95 2.04
C TRP A 68 1.53 5.28 2.73
N GLY A 69 2.11 6.28 2.03
CA GLY A 69 2.21 7.64 2.55
C GLY A 69 2.93 7.73 3.89
N LEU A 70 3.99 6.93 4.08
CA LEU A 70 4.71 6.86 5.35
C LEU A 70 5.59 8.10 5.59
N GLY A 71 5.81 8.93 4.57
CA GLY A 71 6.71 10.09 4.66
C GLY A 71 8.18 9.77 4.42
N LEU A 72 8.46 8.64 3.77
CA LEU A 72 9.81 8.09 3.58
C LEU A 72 10.32 8.27 2.14
N LEU A 73 9.79 9.25 1.39
CA LEU A 73 10.15 9.49 0.00
C LEU A 73 11.59 10.03 -0.18
N HIS A 74 12.21 10.52 0.90
CA HIS A 74 13.61 10.96 0.93
C HIS A 74 14.61 9.80 1.01
N LEU A 75 14.13 8.58 1.25
CA LEU A 75 14.95 7.39 1.37
C LEU A 75 14.89 6.54 0.09
N ARG A 76 15.98 5.84 -0.23
CA ARG A 76 16.01 4.92 -1.37
C ARG A 76 15.53 3.53 -0.96
N HIS A 77 14.31 3.18 -1.34
CA HIS A 77 13.73 1.85 -1.13
C HIS A 77 14.13 0.88 -2.24
N GLU A 78 14.62 -0.29 -1.85
CA GLU A 78 15.00 -1.38 -2.75
C GLU A 78 14.50 -2.72 -2.19
N ALA A 79 14.23 -3.69 -3.06
CA ALA A 79 13.88 -5.05 -2.67
C ALA A 79 14.68 -6.06 -3.48
N ARG A 80 15.17 -7.11 -2.81
CA ARG A 80 16.03 -8.12 -3.43
C ARG A 80 15.71 -9.52 -2.92
N LEU A 81 15.81 -10.50 -3.80
CA LEU A 81 15.79 -11.91 -3.40
C LEU A 81 17.09 -12.30 -2.72
N ASP A 82 16.98 -13.03 -1.61
CA ASP A 82 18.11 -13.68 -0.98
C ASP A 82 18.70 -14.76 -1.90
N ARG A 83 20.01 -14.97 -1.80
CA ARG A 83 20.78 -15.99 -2.53
C ARG A 83 20.96 -17.29 -1.74
N GLY A 84 20.48 -17.35 -0.50
CA GLY A 84 20.54 -18.53 0.37
C GLY A 84 19.53 -19.63 0.02
N GLU A 85 19.63 -20.77 0.75
CA GLU A 85 18.73 -21.93 0.60
C GLU A 85 17.28 -21.60 1.02
N ASP A 86 17.11 -20.77 2.05
CA ASP A 86 15.83 -20.18 2.43
C ASP A 86 15.61 -18.87 1.65
N THR A 87 15.12 -18.99 0.41
CA THR A 87 14.88 -17.82 -0.44
C THR A 87 13.81 -16.92 0.18
N ASP A 88 14.21 -15.71 0.57
CA ASP A 88 13.35 -14.66 1.14
C ASP A 88 13.45 -13.36 0.34
N VAL A 89 12.55 -12.41 0.59
CA VAL A 89 12.60 -11.05 0.04
C VAL A 89 13.16 -10.11 1.10
N ILE A 90 14.32 -9.54 0.81
CA ILE A 90 15.01 -8.56 1.64
C ILE A 90 14.54 -7.16 1.25
N LEU A 91 14.09 -6.38 2.23
CA LEU A 91 13.74 -4.98 2.07
C LEU A 91 14.92 -4.12 2.52
N LEU A 92 15.33 -3.18 1.67
CA LEU A 92 16.47 -2.32 1.91
C LEU A 92 16.09 -0.84 1.86
N VAL A 93 16.78 -0.07 2.68
CA VAL A 93 16.74 1.39 2.70
C VAL A 93 18.16 1.89 2.59
N ASP A 94 18.42 2.74 1.60
CA ASP A 94 19.74 3.29 1.29
C ASP A 94 20.83 2.21 1.18
N GLY A 95 20.46 1.06 0.61
CA GLY A 95 21.32 -0.10 0.41
C GLY A 95 21.59 -0.95 1.66
N ARG A 96 20.98 -0.64 2.81
CA ARG A 96 21.06 -1.45 4.04
C ARG A 96 19.81 -2.30 4.20
N GLU A 97 19.99 -3.56 4.59
CA GLU A 97 18.87 -4.42 4.98
C GLU A 97 18.18 -3.82 6.21
N VAL A 98 16.86 -3.62 6.11
CA VAL A 98 16.03 -3.11 7.22
C VAL A 98 15.03 -4.14 7.70
N ALA A 99 14.51 -4.97 6.80
CA ALA A 99 13.54 -6.00 7.12
C ALA A 99 13.60 -7.14 6.10
N ARG A 100 13.01 -8.26 6.48
CA ARG A 100 12.79 -9.43 5.63
C ARG A 100 11.32 -9.79 5.64
N LEU A 101 10.81 -10.27 4.52
CA LEU A 101 9.40 -10.60 4.40
C LEU A 101 8.96 -11.72 5.36
N SER A 102 9.84 -12.70 5.61
CA SER A 102 9.61 -13.77 6.60
C SER A 102 9.35 -13.29 8.04
N GLN A 103 9.74 -12.05 8.38
CA GLN A 103 9.47 -11.46 9.70
C GLN A 103 7.98 -11.10 9.89
N GLY A 104 7.21 -11.06 8.81
CA GLY A 104 5.78 -10.74 8.82
C GLY A 104 5.48 -9.25 8.81
N ALA A 105 4.27 -8.91 8.35
CA ALA A 105 3.87 -7.52 8.07
C ALA A 105 3.92 -6.60 9.31
N ALA A 106 3.60 -7.13 10.50
CA ALA A 106 3.67 -6.36 11.75
C ALA A 106 5.09 -5.86 12.05
N ALA A 107 6.09 -6.73 11.88
CA ALA A 107 7.49 -6.38 12.12
C ALA A 107 8.01 -5.39 11.08
N ILE A 108 7.61 -5.55 9.81
CA ILE A 108 7.96 -4.64 8.72
C ILE A 108 7.35 -3.25 8.98
N SER A 109 6.06 -3.19 9.36
CA SER A 109 5.38 -1.94 9.68
C SER A 109 6.06 -1.24 10.87
N ALA A 110 6.35 -1.97 11.95
CA ALA A 110 7.08 -1.44 13.11
C ALA A 110 8.47 -0.90 12.73
N THR A 111 9.18 -1.58 11.83
CA THR A 111 10.49 -1.13 11.33
C THR A 111 10.39 0.21 10.62
N TYR A 112 9.45 0.35 9.67
CA TYR A 112 9.24 1.63 8.99
C TYR A 112 8.72 2.73 9.91
N GLU A 113 7.90 2.39 10.91
CA GLU A 113 7.39 3.36 11.89
C GLU A 113 8.53 4.07 12.63
N THR A 114 9.63 3.37 12.95
CA THR A 114 10.81 4.01 13.58
C THR A 114 11.51 5.06 12.72
N MET A 115 11.26 5.05 11.41
CA MET A 115 11.83 6.01 10.44
C MET A 115 10.91 7.21 10.20
N ARG A 116 9.64 7.13 10.63
CA ARG A 116 8.65 8.17 10.39
C ARG A 116 8.82 9.32 11.38
N ALA A 117 8.49 10.51 10.93
CA ALA A 117 8.33 11.70 11.76
C ALA A 117 7.05 12.41 11.32
N GLN A 118 6.13 12.62 12.27
CA GLN A 118 4.82 13.21 12.04
C GLN A 118 4.71 14.53 12.79
N ASN A 119 4.04 15.50 12.17
CA ASN A 119 3.66 16.75 12.80
C ASN A 119 2.32 16.61 13.55
N ALA A 120 1.83 17.73 14.09
CA ALA A 120 0.57 17.77 14.84
C ALA A 120 -0.68 17.39 14.02
N ASP A 121 -0.60 17.44 12.69
CA ASP A 121 -1.70 17.14 11.76
C ASP A 121 -1.62 15.71 11.18
N ASP A 122 -0.80 14.83 11.75
CA ASP A 122 -0.51 13.47 11.24
C ASP A 122 0.18 13.46 9.85
N LEU A 123 0.80 14.57 9.45
CA LEU A 123 1.53 14.69 8.20
C LEU A 123 3.02 14.50 8.42
N SER A 124 3.72 13.98 7.42
CA SER A 124 5.17 13.81 7.52
C SER A 124 5.90 15.15 7.66
N ASP A 125 6.77 15.25 8.66
CA ASP A 125 7.65 16.39 8.87
C ASP A 125 8.86 16.41 7.93
N TRP A 126 9.24 15.23 7.42
CA TRP A 126 10.35 15.09 6.49
C TRP A 126 10.07 15.79 5.16
N GLY A 127 11.08 16.51 4.66
CA GLY A 127 11.13 16.89 3.26
C GLY A 127 11.39 15.67 2.37
N VAL A 128 11.05 15.76 1.09
CA VAL A 128 11.42 14.76 0.08
C VAL A 128 12.83 15.04 -0.44
N LEU A 129 13.16 16.30 -0.66
CA LEU A 129 14.50 16.72 -1.06
C LEU A 129 15.45 16.75 0.16
N PRO A 130 16.78 16.75 -0.06
CA PRO A 130 17.75 17.00 1.00
C PRO A 130 17.41 18.27 1.79
N GLU A 131 17.87 18.33 3.05
CA GLU A 131 17.54 19.44 3.96
C GLU A 131 17.80 20.82 3.33
N GLY A 132 16.77 21.67 3.37
CA GLY A 132 16.78 22.96 2.71
C GLY A 132 15.48 23.74 2.91
N HIS A 133 15.36 24.86 2.21
CA HIS A 133 14.16 25.69 2.29
C HIS A 133 12.97 25.00 1.60
N ARG A 134 11.92 24.74 2.37
CA ARG A 134 10.61 24.34 1.86
C ARG A 134 9.70 25.55 1.77
N VAL A 135 8.99 25.67 0.65
CA VAL A 135 8.16 26.83 0.35
C VAL A 135 6.84 26.73 1.09
N THR A 136 6.58 27.68 2.00
CA THR A 136 5.24 27.89 2.55
C THR A 136 4.40 28.65 1.52
N LEU A 137 3.43 27.96 0.91
CA LEU A 137 2.55 28.56 -0.08
C LEU A 137 1.60 29.57 0.57
N LYS A 138 1.54 30.77 0.00
CA LYS A 138 0.51 31.76 0.34
C LYS A 138 -0.77 31.47 -0.43
N ALA A 139 -1.88 32.07 -0.01
CA ALA A 139 -3.14 31.98 -0.75
C ALA A 139 -2.96 32.44 -2.21
N GLY A 140 -3.44 31.63 -3.16
CA GLY A 140 -3.36 31.88 -4.60
C GLY A 140 -2.40 30.94 -5.35
N ASN A 141 -2.36 31.09 -6.67
CA ASN A 141 -1.68 30.15 -7.58
C ASN A 141 -0.37 30.68 -8.19
N ASN A 142 -0.10 31.99 -8.08
CA ASN A 142 1.02 32.61 -8.79
C ASN A 142 2.39 32.16 -8.27
N GLN A 143 2.51 31.93 -6.96
CA GLN A 143 3.75 31.42 -6.37
C GLN A 143 4.07 30.03 -6.92
N MET A 144 3.07 29.14 -6.98
CA MET A 144 3.24 27.81 -7.54
C MET A 144 3.55 27.85 -9.05
N ARG A 145 2.91 28.76 -9.79
CA ARG A 145 3.20 28.96 -11.22
C ARG A 145 4.68 29.26 -11.48
N VAL A 146 5.25 30.21 -10.74
CA VAL A 146 6.69 30.56 -10.87
C VAL A 146 7.57 29.37 -10.51
N LEU A 147 7.22 28.59 -9.48
CA LEU A 147 7.99 27.38 -9.13
C LEU A 147 7.93 26.33 -10.25
N VAL A 148 6.77 26.09 -10.85
CA VAL A 148 6.64 25.15 -11.96
C VAL A 148 7.37 25.64 -13.20
N GLU A 149 7.13 26.86 -13.64
CA GLU A 149 7.64 27.36 -14.93
C GLU A 149 9.16 27.64 -14.85
N ASP A 150 9.62 28.35 -13.81
CA ASP A 150 10.93 28.99 -13.81
C ASP A 150 11.94 28.38 -12.82
N ALA A 151 11.50 27.72 -11.75
CA ALA A 151 12.43 27.19 -10.75
C ALA A 151 13.15 25.92 -11.23
N ARG A 152 14.31 25.63 -10.63
CA ARG A 152 14.97 24.32 -10.73
C ARG A 152 14.29 23.37 -9.74
N ASP A 153 15.07 22.79 -8.82
CA ASP A 153 14.55 21.98 -7.73
C ASP A 153 13.90 22.88 -6.68
N PHE A 154 12.74 22.45 -6.19
CA PHE A 154 12.02 23.10 -5.11
C PHE A 154 11.15 22.07 -4.42
N GLU A 155 10.73 22.36 -3.20
CA GLU A 155 9.73 21.59 -2.47
C GLU A 155 8.81 22.54 -1.71
N THR A 156 7.52 22.24 -1.68
CA THR A 156 6.55 22.98 -0.87
C THR A 156 6.31 22.28 0.46
N HIS A 157 5.95 23.05 1.49
CA HIS A 157 5.24 22.48 2.63
C HIS A 157 3.87 21.92 2.19
N TRP A 158 3.23 21.17 3.07
CA TRP A 158 1.85 20.73 2.91
C TRP A 158 0.90 21.93 2.80
N SER A 159 -0.01 21.88 1.84
CA SER A 159 -1.16 22.78 1.72
C SER A 159 -2.46 21.98 1.83
N SER A 160 -3.40 22.49 2.61
CA SER A 160 -4.73 21.90 2.71
C SER A 160 -5.48 22.05 1.39
N GLU A 161 -6.10 20.96 0.94
CA GLU A 161 -6.99 20.90 -0.21
C GLU A 161 -8.41 20.47 0.20
N ARG A 162 -9.34 20.52 -0.75
CA ARG A 162 -10.73 20.11 -0.50
C ARG A 162 -10.83 18.63 -0.11
N GLY A 163 -11.85 18.28 0.67
CA GLY A 163 -12.12 16.89 1.04
C GLY A 163 -11.15 16.31 2.07
N GLY A 164 -10.56 17.17 2.91
CA GLY A 164 -9.63 16.75 3.96
C GLY A 164 -8.29 16.21 3.45
N ALA A 165 -7.96 16.50 2.19
CA ALA A 165 -6.69 16.13 1.60
C ALA A 165 -5.63 17.21 1.85
N PHE A 166 -4.37 16.80 1.82
CA PHE A 166 -3.20 17.65 1.86
C PHE A 166 -2.35 17.37 0.63
N VAL A 167 -1.79 18.42 0.05
CA VAL A 167 -0.96 18.32 -1.14
C VAL A 167 0.38 18.97 -0.89
N ARG A 168 1.44 18.35 -1.40
CA ARG A 168 2.75 19.00 -1.55
C ARG A 168 3.32 18.70 -2.92
N THR A 169 4.15 19.59 -3.43
CA THR A 169 4.76 19.48 -4.75
C THR A 169 6.26 19.66 -4.62
N TRP A 170 7.03 18.88 -5.37
CA TRP A 170 8.47 19.07 -5.49
C TRP A 170 8.94 18.81 -6.92
N ARG A 171 10.12 19.35 -7.25
CA ARG A 171 10.87 18.99 -8.44
C ARG A 171 12.26 18.51 -8.03
N GLN A 172 12.71 17.43 -8.64
CA GLN A 172 14.09 16.93 -8.55
C GLN A 172 14.64 16.70 -9.96
N GLY A 173 15.60 17.52 -10.37
CA GLY A 173 16.11 17.54 -11.73
C GLY A 173 14.99 17.81 -12.74
N GLU A 174 14.72 16.82 -13.60
CA GLU A 174 13.73 16.90 -14.67
C GLU A 174 12.42 16.15 -14.35
N THR A 175 12.14 15.92 -13.06
CA THR A 175 10.90 15.28 -12.59
C THR A 175 10.13 16.21 -11.69
N LEU A 176 8.94 16.65 -12.13
CA LEU A 176 7.95 17.28 -11.26
C LEU A 176 7.08 16.19 -10.61
N ALA A 177 6.80 16.32 -9.32
CA ALA A 177 6.00 15.37 -8.57
C ALA A 177 5.00 16.08 -7.65
N VAL A 178 3.80 15.51 -7.56
CA VAL A 178 2.72 15.97 -6.67
C VAL A 178 2.31 14.79 -5.80
N GLU A 179 2.37 14.97 -4.48
CA GLU A 179 1.81 14.02 -3.51
C GLU A 179 0.47 14.55 -3.01
N VAL A 180 -0.55 13.69 -3.06
CA VAL A 180 -1.86 13.94 -2.47
C VAL A 180 -2.06 12.94 -1.34
N HIS A 181 -2.32 13.45 -0.14
CA HIS A 181 -2.38 12.67 1.10
C HIS A 181 -3.71 12.91 1.83
N ARG A 182 -4.31 11.85 2.36
CA ARG A 182 -5.43 11.92 3.30
C ARG A 182 -5.12 11.02 4.49
N PRO A 183 -4.93 11.57 5.69
CA PRO A 183 -4.59 10.76 6.87
C PRO A 183 -5.61 9.64 7.10
N ALA A 184 -5.17 8.38 6.94
CA ALA A 184 -5.96 7.18 7.20
C ALA A 184 -5.09 6.09 7.87
N SER A 185 -5.52 5.55 9.01
CA SER A 185 -4.80 4.43 9.66
C SER A 185 -5.31 3.08 9.16
N PRO A 186 -4.52 1.99 9.29
CA PRO A 186 -5.03 0.63 9.07
C PRO A 186 -6.26 0.32 9.92
N GLY A 187 -6.29 0.81 11.17
CA GLY A 187 -7.44 0.65 12.07
C GLY A 187 -8.71 1.31 11.54
N THR A 188 -8.62 2.52 10.99
CA THR A 188 -9.77 3.21 10.37
C THR A 188 -10.23 2.49 9.10
N ALA A 189 -9.30 2.04 8.25
CA ALA A 189 -9.65 1.28 7.05
C ALA A 189 -10.35 -0.06 7.38
N LEU A 190 -9.88 -0.76 8.42
CA LEU A 190 -10.52 -1.97 8.93
C LEU A 190 -11.91 -1.70 9.51
N ALA A 191 -12.09 -0.58 10.20
CA ALA A 191 -13.39 -0.20 10.76
C ALA A 191 -14.41 0.09 9.64
N ASP A 192 -14.01 0.81 8.60
CA ASP A 192 -14.85 1.10 7.43
C ASP A 192 -15.21 -0.18 6.68
N ALA A 193 -14.24 -1.06 6.43
CA ALA A 193 -14.48 -2.35 5.80
C ALA A 193 -15.38 -3.27 6.66
N ALA A 194 -15.24 -3.23 7.99
CA ALA A 194 -16.09 -3.99 8.89
C ALA A 194 -17.55 -3.47 8.85
N TRP A 195 -17.73 -2.15 8.79
CA TRP A 195 -19.05 -1.54 8.60
C TRP A 195 -19.70 -2.03 7.29
N ASP A 196 -18.99 -1.96 6.16
CA ASP A 196 -19.48 -2.42 4.86
C ASP A 196 -19.76 -3.93 4.82
N ALA A 197 -18.94 -4.71 5.53
CA ALA A 197 -19.19 -6.14 5.70
C ALA A 197 -20.50 -6.38 6.47
N ILE A 198 -20.73 -5.70 7.59
CA ILE A 198 -21.96 -5.83 8.39
C ILE A 198 -23.18 -5.34 7.60
N MET A 199 -23.08 -4.21 6.89
CA MET A 199 -24.19 -3.63 6.14
C MET A 199 -24.66 -4.50 4.97
N SER A 200 -23.78 -5.34 4.44
CA SER A 200 -24.10 -6.27 3.35
C SER A 200 -24.81 -7.56 3.78
N ILE A 201 -24.92 -7.82 5.08
CA ILE A 201 -25.52 -9.04 5.61
C ILE A 201 -27.01 -9.04 5.28
N LYS A 202 -27.48 -10.09 4.59
CA LYS A 202 -28.89 -10.24 4.20
C LYS A 202 -29.81 -10.55 5.39
N ASP A 203 -29.30 -11.27 6.39
CA ASP A 203 -30.04 -11.57 7.62
C ASP A 203 -30.10 -10.33 8.53
N ARG A 204 -31.29 -9.71 8.60
CA ARG A 204 -31.52 -8.50 9.39
C ARG A 204 -31.39 -8.71 10.89
N ASN A 205 -31.71 -9.90 11.40
CA ASN A 205 -31.58 -10.18 12.83
C ASN A 205 -30.12 -10.29 13.22
N PHE A 206 -29.34 -11.04 12.44
CA PHE A 206 -27.90 -11.16 12.65
C PHE A 206 -27.19 -9.82 12.46
N GLN A 207 -27.57 -9.03 11.45
CA GLN A 207 -27.06 -7.67 11.25
C GLN A 207 -27.31 -6.79 12.49
N ARG A 208 -28.53 -6.80 13.04
CA ARG A 208 -28.88 -5.99 14.21
C ARG A 208 -28.10 -6.41 15.45
N GLU A 209 -27.93 -7.71 15.67
CA GLU A 209 -27.11 -8.23 16.78
C GLU A 209 -25.66 -7.74 16.69
N LEU A 210 -25.06 -7.77 15.50
CA LEU A 210 -23.69 -7.27 15.30
C LEU A 210 -23.60 -5.76 15.54
N MET A 211 -24.59 -4.98 15.08
CA MET A 211 -24.66 -3.55 15.37
C MET A 211 -24.80 -3.27 16.87
N GLU A 212 -25.66 -4.01 17.58
CA GLU A 212 -25.80 -3.88 19.03
C GLU A 212 -24.48 -4.21 19.76
N ARG A 213 -23.79 -5.29 19.35
CA ARG A 213 -22.49 -5.69 19.90
C ARG A 213 -21.37 -4.69 19.58
N SER A 214 -21.43 -4.04 18.43
CA SER A 214 -20.43 -3.05 18.00
C SER A 214 -20.32 -1.85 18.96
N ASN A 215 -21.38 -1.54 19.71
CA ASN A 215 -21.37 -0.49 20.73
C ASN A 215 -20.41 -0.79 21.89
N SER A 216 -20.09 -2.06 22.15
CA SER A 216 -19.21 -2.46 23.26
C SER A 216 -17.78 -2.76 22.82
N VAL A 217 -17.60 -3.33 21.63
CA VAL A 217 -16.29 -3.85 21.15
C VAL A 217 -15.81 -3.24 19.83
N GLY A 218 -16.55 -2.26 19.29
CA GLY A 218 -16.31 -1.70 17.96
C GLY A 218 -16.78 -2.58 16.81
N MET A 219 -16.85 -2.02 15.60
CA MET A 219 -17.32 -2.72 14.38
C MET A 219 -16.48 -3.96 14.06
N LEU A 220 -15.15 -3.80 14.08
CA LEU A 220 -14.23 -4.89 13.80
C LEU A 220 -14.33 -6.00 14.86
N GLY A 221 -14.38 -5.64 16.15
CA GLY A 221 -14.50 -6.60 17.25
C GLY A 221 -15.81 -7.40 17.18
N ALA A 222 -16.92 -6.75 16.84
CA ALA A 222 -18.21 -7.42 16.67
C ALA A 222 -18.18 -8.43 15.51
N LEU A 223 -17.59 -8.04 14.38
CA LEU A 223 -17.47 -8.91 13.21
C LEU A 223 -16.54 -10.11 13.49
N LEU A 224 -15.38 -9.89 14.11
CA LEU A 224 -14.43 -10.94 14.47
C LEU A 224 -15.01 -11.90 15.52
N GLY A 225 -15.74 -11.38 16.50
CA GLY A 225 -16.41 -12.21 17.52
C GLY A 225 -17.54 -13.10 16.96
N ALA A 226 -18.00 -12.82 15.75
CA ALA A 226 -18.97 -13.65 15.03
C ALA A 226 -18.31 -14.66 14.07
N ARG A 227 -16.98 -14.68 14.01
CA ARG A 227 -16.16 -15.66 13.26
C ARG A 227 -15.67 -16.76 14.20
N HIS A 228 -14.78 -17.62 13.69
CA HIS A 228 -14.12 -18.61 14.53
C HIS A 228 -13.17 -17.94 15.54
N LYS A 229 -12.92 -18.61 16.67
CA LYS A 229 -12.14 -18.12 17.81
C LYS A 229 -10.73 -17.58 17.50
N ASP A 230 -10.16 -17.95 16.34
CA ASP A 230 -8.80 -17.60 15.93
C ASP A 230 -8.77 -16.48 14.86
N ALA A 231 -9.92 -15.93 14.45
CA ALA A 231 -10.00 -14.94 13.38
C ALA A 231 -9.19 -13.66 13.65
N GLY A 232 -9.12 -13.21 14.92
CA GLY A 232 -8.28 -12.07 15.31
C GLY A 232 -6.79 -12.36 15.10
N ARG A 233 -6.32 -13.56 15.47
CA ARG A 233 -4.93 -13.98 15.23
C ARG A 233 -4.60 -14.15 13.75
N ALA A 234 -5.58 -14.60 12.96
CA ALA A 234 -5.43 -14.65 11.51
C ALA A 234 -5.30 -13.24 10.91
N LEU A 235 -6.11 -12.28 11.37
CA LEU A 235 -6.05 -10.89 10.93
C LEU A 235 -4.70 -10.24 11.27
N GLU A 236 -4.13 -10.48 12.45
CA GLU A 236 -2.81 -9.94 12.84
C GLU A 236 -1.67 -10.36 11.89
N ARG A 237 -1.82 -11.52 11.21
CA ARG A 237 -0.84 -12.01 10.23
C ARG A 237 -1.03 -11.38 8.84
N LEU A 238 -2.17 -10.77 8.59
CA LEU A 238 -2.47 -10.15 7.30
C LEU A 238 -1.78 -8.78 7.17
N PRO A 239 -1.20 -8.47 6.00
CA PRO A 239 -0.64 -7.14 5.72
C PRO A 239 -1.62 -5.98 5.91
N GLU A 240 -2.89 -6.18 5.60
CA GLU A 240 -3.96 -5.16 5.69
C GLU A 240 -4.23 -4.69 7.13
N ALA A 241 -3.78 -5.43 8.14
CA ALA A 241 -3.85 -4.98 9.53
C ALA A 241 -2.81 -3.90 9.87
N HIS A 242 -1.76 -3.75 9.05
CA HIS A 242 -0.59 -2.94 9.36
C HIS A 242 -0.29 -1.85 8.31
N PHE A 243 -0.89 -1.96 7.12
CA PHE A 243 -0.70 -1.03 6.01
C PHE A 243 -2.05 -0.61 5.42
N ALA A 244 -2.15 0.66 5.03
CA ALA A 244 -3.32 1.22 4.36
C ALA A 244 -2.90 2.28 3.34
N VAL A 245 -3.71 2.47 2.30
CA VAL A 245 -3.53 3.57 1.35
C VAL A 245 -3.96 4.88 1.99
N ARG A 246 -3.02 5.83 2.07
CA ARG A 246 -3.26 7.19 2.59
C ARG A 246 -2.64 8.27 1.72
N SER A 247 -1.88 7.91 0.69
CA SER A 247 -1.27 8.86 -0.24
C SER A 247 -1.31 8.34 -1.68
N THR A 248 -0.96 9.19 -2.63
CA THR A 248 -0.54 8.82 -3.98
C THR A 248 0.39 9.90 -4.52
N VAL A 249 1.31 9.51 -5.39
CA VAL A 249 2.28 10.42 -6.00
C VAL A 249 2.17 10.36 -7.52
N VAL A 250 1.85 11.49 -8.14
CA VAL A 250 1.87 11.64 -9.60
C VAL A 250 3.19 12.27 -9.98
N ARG A 251 3.92 11.65 -10.90
CA ARG A 251 5.22 12.13 -11.39
C ARG A 251 5.17 12.39 -12.89
N MET A 252 5.88 13.42 -13.33
CA MET A 252 6.02 13.77 -14.73
C MET A 252 7.43 14.21 -15.05
N THR A 253 7.96 13.66 -16.14
CA THR A 253 9.27 13.99 -16.70
C THR A 253 9.14 14.53 -18.12
N GLY A 254 10.05 15.42 -18.54
CA GLY A 254 10.14 15.90 -19.93
C GLY A 254 9.50 17.27 -20.16
N GLY A 255 9.09 17.55 -21.40
CA GLY A 255 8.72 18.92 -21.84
C GLY A 255 7.56 19.55 -21.06
N ALA A 256 6.54 18.76 -20.73
CA ALA A 256 5.35 19.24 -20.02
C ALA A 256 5.58 19.50 -18.52
N GLN A 257 6.73 19.12 -17.95
CA GLN A 257 6.99 19.26 -16.51
C GLN A 257 6.99 20.71 -16.00
N ARG A 258 7.17 21.69 -16.91
CA ARG A 258 7.18 23.12 -16.61
C ARG A 258 5.87 23.80 -17.01
N GLU A 259 4.86 23.04 -17.42
CA GLU A 259 3.53 23.57 -17.76
C GLU A 259 2.63 23.60 -16.52
N PHE A 260 2.22 24.79 -16.11
CA PHE A 260 1.41 24.96 -14.91
C PHE A 260 0.02 24.30 -15.00
N ASP A 261 -0.59 24.27 -16.18
CA ASP A 261 -1.87 23.58 -16.37
C ASP A 261 -1.72 22.06 -16.26
N GLN A 262 -0.56 21.52 -16.62
CA GLN A 262 -0.26 20.11 -16.43
C GLN A 262 -0.07 19.78 -14.94
N TRP A 263 0.57 20.66 -14.15
CA TRP A 263 0.61 20.53 -12.68
C TRP A 263 -0.81 20.47 -12.08
N ARG A 264 -1.74 21.33 -12.52
CA ARG A 264 -3.15 21.25 -12.09
C ARG A 264 -3.82 19.94 -12.49
N SER A 265 -3.44 19.37 -13.64
CA SER A 265 -3.91 18.04 -14.04
C SER A 265 -3.39 16.96 -13.10
N MET A 266 -2.09 16.99 -12.74
CA MET A 266 -1.49 16.05 -11.79
C MET A 266 -2.17 16.10 -10.42
N VAL A 267 -2.50 17.29 -9.91
CA VAL A 267 -3.22 17.43 -8.63
C VAL A 267 -4.61 16.76 -8.70
N ARG A 268 -5.37 17.00 -9.77
CA ARG A 268 -6.70 16.37 -9.96
C ARG A 268 -6.58 14.86 -10.10
N GLU A 269 -5.63 14.40 -10.90
CA GLU A 269 -5.35 12.99 -11.07
C GLU A 269 -4.96 12.32 -9.74
N GLY A 270 -4.12 12.96 -8.93
CA GLY A 270 -3.76 12.46 -7.61
C GLY A 270 -4.96 12.35 -6.66
N LEU A 271 -5.85 13.33 -6.66
CA LEU A 271 -7.10 13.27 -5.87
C LEU A 271 -8.00 12.11 -6.34
N ASP A 272 -8.22 11.98 -7.64
CA ASP A 272 -9.06 10.93 -8.22
C ASP A 272 -8.47 9.53 -7.96
N GLN A 273 -7.15 9.38 -8.13
CA GLN A 273 -6.45 8.12 -7.84
C GLN A 273 -6.51 7.75 -6.36
N LEU A 274 -6.29 8.69 -5.44
CA LEU A 274 -6.35 8.41 -4.01
C LEU A 274 -7.75 7.94 -3.60
N ASP A 275 -8.79 8.61 -4.09
CA ASP A 275 -10.18 8.23 -3.81
C ASP A 275 -10.51 6.83 -4.35
N GLU A 276 -10.07 6.50 -5.57
CA GLU A 276 -10.33 5.20 -6.17
C GLU A 276 -9.53 4.08 -5.49
N LEU A 277 -8.27 4.33 -5.15
CA LEU A 277 -7.43 3.37 -4.43
C LEU A 277 -8.03 3.05 -3.07
N GLN A 278 -8.41 4.07 -2.28
CA GLN A 278 -9.02 3.87 -0.96
C GLN A 278 -10.34 3.07 -1.07
N LYS A 279 -11.21 3.38 -2.04
CA LYS A 279 -12.44 2.61 -2.27
C LYS A 279 -12.16 1.16 -2.66
N THR A 280 -11.17 0.94 -3.53
CA THR A 280 -10.81 -0.40 -4.01
C THR A 280 -10.23 -1.24 -2.90
N THR A 281 -9.29 -0.70 -2.11
CA THR A 281 -8.69 -1.43 -0.98
C THR A 281 -9.71 -1.71 0.13
N THR A 282 -10.63 -0.78 0.42
CA THR A 282 -11.72 -1.03 1.39
C THR A 282 -12.65 -2.14 0.93
N ARG A 283 -12.98 -2.20 -0.37
CA ARG A 283 -13.78 -3.29 -0.95
C ARG A 283 -13.05 -4.64 -0.83
N HIS A 284 -11.76 -4.67 -1.15
CA HIS A 284 -10.96 -5.89 -1.01
C HIS A 284 -10.90 -6.36 0.46
N LEU A 285 -10.65 -5.44 1.39
CA LEU A 285 -10.64 -5.73 2.82
C LEU A 285 -11.99 -6.24 3.32
N THR A 286 -13.09 -5.68 2.81
CA THR A 286 -14.44 -6.15 3.10
C THR A 286 -14.63 -7.61 2.68
N GLU A 287 -14.12 -8.02 1.51
CA GLU A 287 -14.16 -9.40 1.04
C GLU A 287 -13.31 -10.34 1.92
N ILE A 288 -12.13 -9.90 2.35
CA ILE A 288 -11.27 -10.64 3.29
C ILE A 288 -12.01 -10.86 4.62
N LEU A 289 -12.63 -9.83 5.19
CA LEU A 289 -13.38 -9.95 6.45
C LEU A 289 -14.61 -10.85 6.35
N ARG A 290 -15.17 -11.01 5.14
CA ARG A 290 -16.29 -11.93 4.88
C ARG A 290 -15.85 -13.39 4.75
N HIS A 291 -14.73 -13.66 4.08
CA HIS A 291 -14.41 -15.01 3.60
C HIS A 291 -12.98 -15.49 3.85
N GLY A 292 -12.03 -14.57 4.06
CA GLY A 292 -10.59 -14.83 4.04
C GLY A 292 -9.96 -15.15 5.39
N LEU A 293 -10.61 -14.82 6.51
CA LEU A 293 -10.11 -15.14 7.86
C LEU A 293 -10.40 -16.61 8.18
N LYS A 294 -9.55 -17.54 7.73
CA LYS A 294 -9.60 -18.97 8.07
C LYS A 294 -8.28 -19.42 8.68
#